data_AF-A0A8T4A8N8-F1
#
_entry.id   AF-A0A8T4A8N8-F1
#
_cell.length_a   1.000
_cell.length_b   1.000
_cell.length_c   1.000
_cell.angle_alpha   90.00
_cell.angle_beta   90.00
_cell.angle_gamma   90.00
#
_symmetry.space_group_name_H-M   'P 1'
#
loop_
_entity.id
_entity.type
_entity.pdbx_description
1 polymer ?
#
loop_
_entity_poly.entity_id
_entity_poly.type
_entity_poly.pdbx_seq_one_letter_code
_entity_poly.pdbx_strand_id
1 'polypeptide(L)'
;MPTVTLDKEVFESLVGKKLDLDKLKDRISMLGTDLEKIEGNEIHVEVFPNRPDMLSEQGFARAFSAFIDVSPGLREYDVKPSGEKTVVKNLPKEWPYAVTAIVKGLKFSDEKIREVVQIQEKLAITHLRNRTKGGIGIYPLDNI
;
A
#
# COMPACT_ATOMS: atom_id res chain seq x y z
N MET A 1 1.56 -13.86 8.93
CA MET A 1 0.80 -12.76 8.29
C MET A 1 1.76 -12.06 7.33
N PRO A 2 1.37 -11.12 6.46
CA PRO A 2 2.33 -10.50 5.54
C PRO A 2 3.30 -9.58 6.29
N THR A 3 4.59 -9.89 6.22
CA THR A 3 5.65 -8.97 6.64
C THR A 3 5.93 -7.97 5.52
N VAL A 4 6.05 -6.68 5.87
CA VAL A 4 6.44 -5.60 4.97
C VAL A 4 7.81 -5.09 5.41
N THR A 5 8.71 -4.94 4.45
CA THR A 5 10.00 -4.26 4.66
C THR A 5 9.84 -2.83 4.18
N LEU A 6 10.21 -1.87 5.03
CA LEU A 6 10.12 -0.44 4.76
C LEU A 6 11.53 0.16 4.78
N ASP A 7 11.83 1.03 3.84
CA ASP A 7 13.00 1.92 3.93
C ASP A 7 12.74 2.98 5.00
N LYS A 8 13.61 3.03 6.00
CA LYS A 8 13.46 3.91 7.17
C LYS A 8 13.55 5.38 6.79
N GLU A 9 14.45 5.77 5.89
CA GLU A 9 14.59 7.16 5.43
C GLU A 9 13.35 7.62 4.67
N VAL A 10 12.84 6.77 3.77
CA VAL A 10 11.59 7.04 3.03
C VAL A 10 10.41 7.10 3.99
N PHE A 11 10.30 6.15 4.93
CA PHE A 11 9.25 6.12 5.93
C PHE A 11 9.26 7.39 6.81
N GLU A 12 10.41 7.79 7.36
CA GLU A 12 10.54 9.01 8.17
C GLU A 12 10.14 10.26 7.37
N SER A 13 10.54 10.32 6.10
CA SER A 13 10.19 11.40 5.17
C SER A 13 8.67 11.48 4.94
N LEU A 14 8.02 10.32 4.70
CA LEU A 14 6.58 10.23 4.49
C LEU A 14 5.77 10.52 5.76
N VAL A 15 6.28 10.12 6.93
CA VAL A 15 5.66 10.43 8.22
C VAL A 15 5.75 11.93 8.51
N GLY A 16 6.82 12.59 8.06
CA GLY A 16 7.06 14.02 8.28
C GLY A 16 7.68 14.33 9.64
N LYS A 17 8.10 13.31 10.39
CA LYS A 17 8.70 13.44 11.72
C LYS A 17 9.65 12.29 12.00
N LYS A 18 10.87 12.63 12.43
CA LYS A 18 11.84 11.66 12.94
C LYS A 18 11.59 11.39 14.42
N LEU A 19 11.69 10.13 14.81
CA LEU A 19 11.54 9.67 16.18
C LEU A 19 12.81 8.95 16.62
N ASP A 20 13.12 9.03 17.92
CA ASP A 20 14.13 8.19 18.54
C ASP A 20 13.77 6.71 18.33
N LEU A 21 14.79 5.85 18.17
CA LEU A 21 14.57 4.43 17.83
C LEU A 21 13.62 3.74 18.82
N ASP A 22 13.80 3.96 20.13
CA ASP A 22 12.95 3.32 21.15
C ASP A 22 11.50 3.78 21.08
N LYS A 23 11.27 5.08 20.82
CA LYS A 23 9.92 5.63 20.63
C LYS A 23 9.29 5.12 19.34
N LEU A 24 10.07 4.99 18.28
CA LEU A 24 9.59 4.45 17.00
C LEU A 24 9.11 3.01 17.19
N LYS A 25 9.90 2.18 17.87
CA LYS A 25 9.55 0.78 18.18
C LYS A 25 8.25 0.69 18.97
N ASP A 26 8.17 1.42 20.09
CA ASP A 26 6.98 1.51 20.95
C ASP A 26 5.73 1.88 20.15
N ARG A 27 5.82 2.95 19.34
CA ARG A 27 4.68 3.45 18.56
C ARG A 27 4.25 2.49 17.46
N ILE A 28 5.17 1.80 16.79
CA ILE A 28 4.82 0.78 15.78
C ILE A 28 4.04 -0.35 16.43
N SER A 29 4.47 -0.83 17.60
CA SER A 29 3.75 -1.87 18.33
C SER A 29 2.35 -1.39 18.78
N MET A 30 2.24 -0.15 19.28
CA MET A 30 0.95 0.41 19.69
C MET A 30 -0.02 0.67 18.53
N LEU A 31 0.47 0.83 17.29
CA LEU A 31 -0.36 0.94 16.09
C LEU A 31 -1.15 -0.35 15.78
N GLY A 32 -0.85 -1.44 16.51
CA GLY A 32 -1.45 -2.74 16.29
C GLY A 32 -0.76 -3.50 15.16
N THR A 33 0.54 -3.32 15.00
CA THR A 33 1.40 -4.08 14.09
C THR A 33 2.57 -4.68 14.84
N ASP A 34 3.04 -5.86 14.45
CA ASP A 34 4.16 -6.49 15.15
C ASP A 34 5.48 -6.06 14.51
N LEU A 35 6.37 -5.47 15.29
CA LEU A 35 7.68 -5.06 14.82
C LEU A 35 8.64 -6.24 14.96
N GLU A 36 8.98 -6.87 13.84
CA GLU A 36 9.93 -7.98 13.86
C GLU A 36 11.34 -7.50 14.20
N LYS A 37 11.84 -6.51 13.44
CA LYS A 37 13.19 -5.96 13.63
C LYS A 37 13.39 -4.63 12.89
N ILE A 38 14.41 -3.90 13.33
CA ILE A 38 14.96 -2.73 12.63
C ILE A 38 16.46 -2.98 12.45
N GLU A 39 16.91 -3.14 11.22
CA GLU A 39 18.30 -3.44 10.87
C GLU A 39 18.81 -2.39 9.88
N GLY A 40 19.74 -1.52 10.31
CA GLY A 40 20.25 -0.45 9.47
C GLY A 40 19.15 0.50 9.01
N ASN A 41 18.89 0.52 7.69
CA ASN A 41 17.87 1.34 7.05
C ASN A 41 16.55 0.59 6.78
N GLU A 42 16.39 -0.65 7.25
CA GLU A 42 15.19 -1.45 7.01
C GLU A 42 14.36 -1.62 8.30
N ILE A 43 13.05 -1.42 8.18
CA ILE A 43 12.05 -1.69 9.23
C ILE A 43 11.20 -2.86 8.75
N HIS A 44 11.18 -3.96 9.50
CA HIS A 44 10.36 -5.14 9.20
C HIS A 44 9.15 -5.18 10.12
N VAL A 45 7.97 -5.09 9.54
CA VAL A 45 6.70 -5.05 10.26
C VAL A 45 5.77 -6.13 9.75
N GLU A 46 5.27 -6.98 10.64
CA GLU A 46 4.17 -7.89 10.34
C GLU A 46 2.83 -7.16 10.47
N VAL A 47 2.08 -7.13 9.36
CA VAL A 47 0.80 -6.41 9.25
C VAL A 47 -0.34 -7.40 9.35
N PHE A 48 -1.35 -7.08 10.16
CA PHE A 48 -2.52 -7.94 10.28
C PHE A 48 -3.34 -7.98 8.98
N PRO A 49 -3.91 -9.15 8.60
CA PRO A 49 -4.63 -9.32 7.33
C PRO A 49 -5.85 -8.41 7.13
N ASN A 50 -6.42 -7.86 8.21
CA ASN A 50 -7.55 -6.93 8.17
C ASN A 50 -7.16 -5.49 7.81
N ARG A 51 -5.87 -5.18 7.68
CA ARG A 51 -5.34 -3.85 7.34
C ARG A 51 -4.53 -3.87 6.04
N PRO A 52 -5.14 -4.20 4.88
CA PRO A 52 -4.44 -4.21 3.60
C PRO A 52 -3.89 -2.83 3.19
N ASP A 53 -4.45 -1.76 3.77
CA ASP A 53 -3.98 -0.39 3.57
C ASP A 53 -2.59 -0.11 4.14
N MET A 54 -2.08 -0.97 5.02
CA MET A 54 -0.74 -0.89 5.63
C MET A 54 0.30 -1.76 4.90
N LEU A 55 -0.05 -2.40 3.78
CA LEU A 55 0.86 -3.30 3.05
C LEU A 55 1.92 -2.61 2.18
N SER A 56 1.90 -1.27 2.10
CA SER A 56 2.91 -0.47 1.43
C SER A 56 3.50 0.57 2.36
N GLU A 57 4.67 1.09 1.99
CA GLU A 57 5.36 2.15 2.74
C GLU A 57 4.50 3.39 2.91
N GLN A 58 3.84 3.84 1.84
CA GLN A 58 2.96 5.02 1.87
C GLN A 58 1.72 4.79 2.74
N GLY A 59 1.20 3.56 2.72
CA GLY A 59 0.04 3.17 3.50
C GLY A 59 0.35 3.08 4.99
N PHE A 60 1.45 2.42 5.33
CA PHE A 60 1.94 2.29 6.69
C PHE A 60 2.35 3.65 7.28
N ALA A 61 3.14 4.45 6.56
CA ALA A 61 3.53 5.80 6.96
C ALA A 61 2.32 6.71 7.18
N ARG A 62 1.29 6.62 6.32
CA ARG A 62 0.04 7.38 6.49
C ARG A 62 -0.69 6.99 7.78
N ALA A 63 -0.84 5.70 8.04
CA ALA A 63 -1.49 5.24 9.27
C ALA A 63 -0.69 5.63 10.52
N PHE A 64 0.64 5.49 10.46
CA PHE A 64 1.53 5.84 11.56
C PHE A 64 1.52 7.35 11.83
N SER A 65 1.64 8.19 10.80
CA SER A 65 1.62 9.66 10.90
C SER A 65 0.33 10.19 11.53
N ALA A 66 -0.82 9.58 11.20
CA ALA A 66 -2.09 9.90 11.85
C ALA A 66 -2.12 9.43 13.31
N PHE A 67 -1.58 8.25 13.62
CA PHE A 67 -1.54 7.70 14.98
C PHE A 67 -0.66 8.49 15.94
N ILE A 68 0.42 9.10 15.46
CA ILE A 68 1.32 9.93 16.28
C ILE A 68 1.00 11.43 16.24
N ASP A 69 -0.21 11.79 15.80
CA ASP A 69 -0.73 13.17 15.69
C ASP A 69 0.11 14.12 14.82
N VAL A 70 0.85 13.60 13.83
CA VAL A 70 1.59 14.44 12.87
C VAL A 70 0.70 14.94 11.75
N SER A 71 -0.12 14.06 11.19
CA SER A 71 -1.13 14.41 10.19
C SER A 71 -2.46 13.73 10.51
N PRO A 72 -3.10 14.11 11.63
CA PRO A 72 -4.36 13.50 12.06
C PRO A 72 -5.51 13.86 11.10
N GLY A 73 -6.58 13.07 11.18
CA GLY A 73 -7.80 13.30 10.41
C GLY A 73 -7.94 12.46 9.13
N LEU A 74 -9.03 12.68 8.41
CA LEU A 74 -9.34 11.95 7.19
C LEU A 74 -8.57 12.56 6.02
N ARG A 75 -7.88 11.70 5.26
CA ARG A 75 -7.25 12.12 4.01
C ARG A 75 -8.29 12.14 2.91
N GLU A 76 -8.47 13.30 2.30
CA GLU A 76 -9.35 13.46 1.15
C GLU A 76 -8.63 13.05 -0.14
N TYR A 77 -9.37 12.39 -1.03
CA TYR A 77 -8.91 12.01 -2.37
C TYR A 77 -9.90 12.57 -3.39
N ASP A 78 -9.44 13.52 -4.21
CA ASP A 78 -10.25 14.07 -5.29
C ASP A 78 -10.33 13.04 -6.42
N VAL A 79 -11.56 12.66 -6.78
CA VAL A 79 -11.85 11.69 -7.85
C VAL A 79 -12.82 12.32 -8.82
N LYS A 80 -12.51 12.21 -10.12
CA LYS A 80 -13.32 12.78 -11.20
C LYS A 80 -13.69 11.71 -12.22
N PRO A 81 -14.86 11.80 -12.86
CA PRO A 81 -15.18 10.94 -14.01
C PRO A 81 -14.10 11.06 -15.07
N SER A 82 -13.54 9.93 -15.51
CA SER A 82 -12.48 9.92 -16.53
C SER A 82 -13.02 10.21 -17.94
N GLY A 83 -14.31 9.98 -18.17
CA GLY A 83 -14.93 9.92 -19.51
C GLY A 83 -14.76 8.57 -20.21
N GLU A 84 -13.89 7.71 -19.69
CA GLU A 84 -13.60 6.38 -20.24
C GLU A 84 -14.60 5.33 -19.76
N LYS A 85 -14.78 4.28 -20.57
CA LYS A 85 -15.66 3.15 -20.25
C LYS A 85 -14.95 1.83 -20.48
N THR A 86 -14.97 0.98 -19.45
CA THR A 86 -14.52 -0.41 -19.57
C THR A 86 -15.70 -1.30 -19.90
N VAL A 87 -15.64 -1.96 -21.05
CA VAL A 87 -16.67 -2.93 -21.47
C VAL A 87 -16.22 -4.32 -21.09
N VAL A 88 -16.97 -4.94 -20.18
CA VAL A 88 -16.65 -6.25 -19.63
C VAL A 88 -17.48 -7.31 -20.35
N LYS A 89 -16.82 -8.26 -21.02
CA LYS A 89 -17.46 -9.39 -21.71
C LYS A 89 -16.81 -10.69 -21.25
N ASN A 90 -17.63 -11.74 -21.08
CA ASN A 90 -17.17 -13.11 -20.80
C ASN A 90 -16.23 -13.24 -19.59
N LEU A 91 -16.65 -12.74 -18.43
CA LEU A 91 -15.90 -12.96 -17.20
C LEU A 91 -15.96 -14.44 -16.76
N PRO A 92 -14.88 -14.96 -16.15
CA PRO A 92 -14.91 -16.26 -15.49
C PRO A 92 -16.00 -16.31 -14.40
N LYS A 93 -16.59 -17.48 -14.18
CA LYS A 93 -17.60 -17.65 -13.13
C LYS A 93 -17.02 -17.36 -11.74
N GLU A 94 -15.73 -17.60 -11.57
CA GLU A 94 -14.99 -17.39 -10.33
C GLU A 94 -14.82 -15.89 -10.03
N TRP A 95 -14.73 -15.04 -11.05
CA TRP A 95 -14.52 -13.59 -10.95
C TRP A 95 -15.59 -12.81 -11.73
N PRO A 96 -16.83 -12.72 -11.22
CA PRO A 96 -17.95 -12.16 -11.96
C PRO A 96 -17.94 -10.61 -12.06
N TYR A 97 -16.95 -9.95 -11.47
CA TYR A 97 -16.85 -8.49 -11.44
C TYR A 97 -15.47 -8.02 -11.91
N ALA A 98 -15.45 -6.88 -12.61
CA ALA A 98 -14.25 -6.16 -12.95
C ALA A 98 -14.45 -4.68 -12.65
N VAL A 99 -13.44 -4.07 -12.03
CA VAL A 99 -13.42 -2.65 -11.66
C VAL A 99 -12.11 -2.05 -12.16
N THR A 100 -12.18 -0.84 -12.68
CA THR A 100 -11.03 -0.12 -13.26
C THR A 100 -10.97 1.30 -12.73
N ALA A 101 -9.75 1.80 -12.55
CA ALA A 101 -9.49 3.20 -12.22
C ALA A 101 -8.33 3.71 -13.07
N ILE A 102 -8.30 5.01 -13.33
CA ILE A 102 -7.21 5.67 -14.05
C ILE A 102 -6.53 6.65 -13.09
N VAL A 103 -5.22 6.54 -12.96
CA VAL A 103 -4.39 7.46 -12.17
C VAL A 103 -3.44 8.17 -13.12
N LYS A 104 -3.54 9.51 -13.20
CA LYS A 104 -2.75 10.35 -14.12
C LYS A 104 -1.69 11.15 -13.36
N GLY A 105 -0.69 11.65 -14.08
CA GLY A 105 0.36 12.52 -13.52
C GLY A 105 1.38 11.78 -12.65
N LEU A 106 1.46 10.45 -12.80
CA LEU A 106 2.46 9.64 -12.11
C LEU A 106 3.83 9.80 -12.76
N LYS A 107 4.85 9.98 -11.93
CA LYS A 107 6.26 9.89 -12.32
C LYS A 107 6.84 8.61 -11.74
N PHE A 108 6.96 7.59 -12.59
CA PHE A 108 7.57 6.32 -12.22
C PHE A 108 9.09 6.40 -12.31
N SER A 109 9.76 5.96 -11.24
CA SER A 109 11.14 5.46 -11.28
C SER A 109 11.10 3.93 -11.22
N ASP A 110 12.23 3.28 -11.48
CA ASP A 110 12.35 1.84 -11.31
C ASP A 110 12.00 1.39 -9.89
N GLU A 111 12.36 2.16 -8.85
CA GLU A 111 11.96 1.82 -7.47
C GLU A 111 10.44 1.88 -7.29
N LYS A 112 9.80 2.96 -7.73
CA LYS A 112 8.33 3.10 -7.61
C LYS A 112 7.57 2.01 -8.37
N ILE A 113 8.09 1.57 -9.52
CA ILE A 113 7.49 0.44 -10.25
C ILE A 113 7.60 -0.83 -9.40
N ARG A 114 8.77 -1.11 -8.81
CA ARG A 114 8.95 -2.26 -7.92
C ARG A 114 8.01 -2.21 -6.71
N GLU A 115 7.86 -1.05 -6.07
CA GLU A 115 6.93 -0.85 -4.95
C GLU A 115 5.47 -1.17 -5.35
N VAL A 116 5.04 -0.65 -6.51
CA VAL A 116 3.68 -0.87 -7.03
C VAL A 116 3.44 -2.34 -7.37
N VAL A 117 4.43 -3.02 -7.95
CA VAL A 117 4.35 -4.48 -8.19
C VAL A 117 4.35 -5.24 -6.87
N GLN A 118 5.14 -4.83 -5.88
CA GLN A 118 5.21 -5.51 -4.58
C GLN A 118 3.89 -5.43 -3.82
N ILE A 119 3.22 -4.26 -3.79
CA ILE A 119 1.88 -4.16 -3.17
C ILE A 119 0.85 -5.00 -3.94
N GLN A 120 0.92 -5.02 -5.28
CA GLN A 120 0.06 -5.88 -6.10
C GLN A 120 0.22 -7.35 -5.71
N GLU A 121 1.45 -7.85 -5.58
CA GLU A 121 1.70 -9.24 -5.19
C GLU A 121 1.29 -9.53 -3.74
N LYS A 122 1.54 -8.62 -2.80
CA LYS A 122 1.09 -8.78 -1.41
C LYS A 122 -0.43 -8.91 -1.33
N LEU A 123 -1.17 -8.04 -2.04
CA LEU A 123 -2.64 -8.12 -2.11
C LEU A 123 -3.11 -9.38 -2.82
N ALA A 124 -2.41 -9.82 -3.87
CA ALA A 124 -2.71 -11.04 -4.60
C ALA A 124 -2.59 -12.31 -3.74
N ILE A 125 -1.53 -12.40 -2.93
CA ILE A 125 -1.28 -13.52 -2.01
C ILE A 125 -2.29 -13.48 -0.85
N THR A 126 -2.49 -12.30 -0.25
CA THR A 126 -3.29 -12.15 0.97
C THR A 126 -4.79 -12.00 0.68
N HIS A 127 -5.21 -10.81 0.25
CA HIS A 127 -6.60 -10.44 0.10
C HIS A 127 -7.30 -11.26 -1.00
N LEU A 128 -6.59 -11.55 -2.10
CA LEU A 128 -7.13 -12.33 -3.23
C LEU A 128 -6.92 -13.84 -3.10
N ARG A 129 -6.38 -14.31 -1.95
CA ARG A 129 -6.11 -15.74 -1.66
C ARG A 129 -5.34 -16.43 -2.77
N ASN A 130 -4.08 -16.03 -2.98
CA ASN A 130 -3.25 -16.49 -4.08
C ASN A 130 -3.96 -16.38 -5.43
N ARG A 131 -4.57 -15.22 -5.69
CA ARG A 131 -5.35 -14.90 -6.89
C ARG A 131 -6.58 -15.77 -7.12
N THR A 132 -6.94 -16.67 -6.21
CA THR A 132 -8.15 -17.49 -6.35
C THR A 132 -9.42 -16.62 -6.40
N LYS A 133 -9.42 -15.48 -5.71
CA LYS A 133 -10.57 -14.56 -5.62
C LYS A 133 -10.53 -13.39 -6.60
N GLY A 134 -9.47 -13.22 -7.38
CA GLY A 134 -9.36 -12.17 -8.37
C GLY A 134 -7.92 -11.87 -8.77
N GLY A 135 -7.74 -10.85 -9.61
CA GLY A 135 -6.44 -10.32 -9.99
C GLY A 135 -6.44 -8.79 -10.02
N ILE A 136 -5.26 -8.20 -9.86
CA ILE A 136 -5.01 -6.77 -10.05
C ILE A 136 -4.07 -6.64 -11.24
N GLY A 137 -4.48 -5.87 -12.25
CA GLY A 137 -3.67 -5.56 -13.42
C GLY A 137 -3.37 -4.06 -13.46
N ILE A 138 -2.14 -3.72 -13.86
CA ILE A 138 -1.66 -2.34 -13.97
C ILE A 138 -1.09 -2.19 -15.38
N TYR A 139 -1.61 -1.20 -16.10
CA TYR A 139 -1.33 -1.01 -17.52
C TYR A 139 -0.99 0.46 -17.80
N PRO A 140 0.01 0.76 -18.65
CA PRO A 140 0.25 2.11 -19.13
C PRO A 140 -0.94 2.57 -19.96
N LEU A 141 -1.60 3.66 -19.54
CA LEU A 141 -2.81 4.17 -20.20
C LEU A 141 -2.57 4.51 -21.68
N ASP A 142 -1.38 5.02 -22.02
CA ASP A 142 -1.03 5.46 -23.37
C ASP A 142 -0.99 4.32 -24.39
N ASN A 143 -1.02 3.06 -23.93
CA ASN A 143 -0.93 1.85 -24.74
C ASN A 143 -2.23 1.02 -24.74
N ILE A 144 -3.36 1.60 -24.32
CA ILE A 144 -4.68 0.93 -24.22
C ILE A 144 -5.67 1.51 -25.23
#